data_AF-A0A1V5J123-F1
#
_entry.id   AF-A0A1V5J123-F1
#
_cell.length_a   1.000
_cell.length_b   1.000
_cell.length_c   1.000
_cell.angle_alpha   90.00
_cell.angle_beta   90.00
_cell.angle_gamma   90.00
#
_symmetry.space_group_name_H-M   'P 1'
#
loop_
_entity.id
_entity.type
_entity.pdbx_description
1 polymer ?
#
loop_
_entity_poly.entity_id
_entity_poly.type
_entity_poly.pdbx_seq_one_letter_code
_entity_poly.pdbx_strand_id
1 'polypeptide(L)' 'MLKEIDSDLRALEFEAEMRQVKSMADGTYNIVLNVPEYCLPQVQTMMGWLKSLVRVVMVEEQ' A
#
# COMPACT_ATOMS: atom_id res chain seq x y z
N MET A 1 -20.17 3.13 14.33
CA MET A 1 -20.44 1.88 13.59
C MET A 1 -19.19 1.59 12.78
N LEU A 2 -18.31 0.73 13.29
CA LEU A 2 -17.15 0.28 12.53
C LEU A 2 -17.70 -0.63 11.43
N LYS A 3 -17.58 -0.21 10.17
CA LYS A 3 -17.95 -1.06 9.03
C LYS A 3 -17.14 -2.35 9.16
N GLU A 4 -17.83 -3.49 9.12
CA GLU A 4 -17.20 -4.80 8.94
C GLU A 4 -16.20 -4.68 7.78
N ILE A 5 -14.95 -5.01 8.07
CA ILE A 5 -13.93 -5.13 7.04
C ILE A 5 -14.37 -6.31 6.19
N ASP A 6 -14.75 -6.03 4.96
CA ASP A 6 -15.17 -7.03 3.99
C ASP A 6 -14.07 -8.11 3.88
N SER A 7 -14.36 -9.30 4.40
CA SER A 7 -13.39 -10.40 4.51
C SER A 7 -12.95 -10.94 3.15
N ASP A 8 -13.60 -10.49 2.06
CA ASP A 8 -13.31 -10.91 0.69
C ASP A 8 -12.52 -9.86 -0.12
N LEU A 9 -12.07 -8.75 0.47
CA LEU A 9 -11.20 -7.80 -0.24
C LEU A 9 -9.80 -8.41 -0.45
N ARG A 10 -9.54 -8.90 -1.67
CA ARG A 10 -8.30 -9.62 -2.03
C ARG A 10 -7.23 -8.76 -2.69
N ALA A 11 -7.60 -7.58 -3.18
CA ALA A 11 -6.70 -6.68 -3.88
C ALA A 11 -7.16 -5.23 -3.73
N LEU A 12 -6.20 -4.31 -3.86
CA LEU A 12 -6.43 -2.89 -3.74
C LEU A 12 -5.47 -2.16 -4.68
N GLU A 13 -6.01 -1.17 -5.38
CA GLU A 13 -5.31 -0.36 -6.36
C GLU A 13 -5.48 1.11 -5.98
N PHE A 14 -4.39 1.87 -6.06
CA PHE A 14 -4.36 3.29 -5.80
C PHE A 14 -3.24 3.94 -6.61
N GLU A 15 -3.44 5.20 -6.96
CA GLU A 15 -2.42 6.02 -7.58
C GLU A 15 -1.43 6.49 -6.51
N ALA A 16 -0.14 6.48 -6.85
CA ALA A 16 0.89 6.97 -5.96
C ALA A 16 2.14 7.45 -6.72
N GLU A 17 2.80 8.44 -6.17
CA GLU A 17 4.16 8.81 -6.57
C GLU A 17 5.16 8.01 -5.73
N MET A 18 6.07 7.28 -6.39
CA MET A 18 7.20 6.64 -5.72
C MET A 18 8.26 7.68 -5.36
N ARG A 19 8.35 8.01 -4.07
CA ARG A 19 9.22 9.07 -3.57
C ARG A 19 10.62 8.56 -3.20
N GLN A 20 10.71 7.35 -2.66
CA GLN A 20 11.98 6.81 -2.19
C GLN A 20 11.98 5.28 -2.22
N VAL A 21 13.11 4.72 -2.61
CA VAL A 21 13.47 3.31 -2.39
C VAL A 21 14.77 3.27 -1.61
N LYS A 22 14.78 2.60 -0.46
CA LYS A 22 15.93 2.51 0.44
C LYS A 22 16.24 1.06 0.78
N SER A 23 17.46 0.61 0.48
CA SER A 23 17.95 -0.69 0.91
C SER A 23 18.33 -0.68 2.39
N MET A 24 18.15 -1.83 3.04
CA MET A 24 18.49 -2.09 4.42
C MET A 24 19.62 -3.13 4.49
N ALA A 25 20.30 -3.22 5.63
CA ALA A 25 21.44 -4.11 5.79
C ALA A 25 21.07 -5.60 5.76
N ASP A 26 19.80 -5.93 6.04
CA ASP A 26 19.25 -7.29 6.00
C ASP A 26 18.76 -7.71 4.59
N GLY A 27 19.07 -6.91 3.57
CA GLY A 27 18.66 -7.17 2.19
C GLY A 27 17.19 -6.82 1.89
N THR A 28 16.48 -6.22 2.85
CA THR A 28 15.12 -5.71 2.62
C THR A 28 15.14 -4.30 2.03
N TYR A 29 14.00 -3.87 1.49
CA TYR A 29 13.83 -2.54 0.92
C TYR A 29 12.62 -1.84 1.55
N ASN A 30 12.81 -0.59 1.95
CA ASN A 30 11.73 0.31 2.33
C ASN A 30 11.35 1.18 1.12
N ILE A 31 10.05 1.27 0.86
CA ILE A 31 9.49 2.11 -0.18
C ILE A 31 8.63 3.19 0.48
N VAL A 32 8.80 4.44 0.05
CA VAL A 32 7.95 5.57 0.46
C VAL A 32 7.15 6.00 -0.74
N LEU A 33 5.82 5.94 -0.60
CA LEU A 33 4.86 6.37 -1.61
C LEU A 33 4.13 7.62 -1.09
N ASN A 34 4.02 8.65 -1.93
CA ASN A 34 3.05 9.73 -1.70
C ASN A 34 1.73 9.30 -2.34
N VAL A 35 0.69 9.16 -1.52
CA VAL A 35 -0.64 8.76 -1.97
C VAL A 35 -1.57 9.99 -1.91
N PRO A 36 -2.29 10.34 -2.98
CA PRO A 36 -3.23 11.46 -2.98
C PRO A 36 -4.37 11.27 -1.96
N GLU A 37 -4.93 12.38 -1.46
CA GLU A 37 -5.95 12.35 -0.40
C GLU A 37 -7.24 11.61 -0.82
N TYR A 38 -7.59 11.62 -2.11
CA TYR A 38 -8.75 10.88 -2.61
C TYR A 38 -8.60 9.36 -2.51
N CYS A 39 -7.38 8.85 -2.31
CA CYS A 39 -7.10 7.44 -2.05
C CYS A 39 -7.09 7.09 -0.54
N LEU A 40 -7.55 7.99 0.33
CA LEU A 40 -7.61 7.76 1.78
C LEU A 40 -8.33 6.45 2.19
N PRO A 41 -9.48 6.07 1.59
CA PRO A 41 -10.12 4.79 1.92
C PRO A 41 -9.23 3.57 1.65
N GLN A 42 -8.45 3.62 0.57
CA GLN A 42 -7.49 2.57 0.21
C GLN A 42 -6.34 2.52 1.23
N VAL A 43 -5.77 3.67 1.58
CA VAL A 43 -4.73 3.77 2.61
C VAL A 43 -5.22 3.21 3.95
N GLN A 44 -6.44 3.57 4.37
CA GLN A 44 -7.05 3.05 5.61
C GLN A 44 -7.20 1.53 5.59
N THR A 45 -7.53 0.96 4.43
CA THR A 45 -7.60 -0.51 4.26
C THR A 45 -6.22 -1.15 4.39
N MET A 46 -5.19 -0.59 3.73
CA MET A 46 -3.81 -1.06 3.84
C MET A 46 -3.23 -0.96 5.26
N MET A 47 -3.65 0.03 6.04
CA MET A 47 -3.26 0.14 7.46
C MET A 47 -3.72 -1.08 8.27
N GLY A 48 -4.82 -1.73 7.87
CA GLY A 48 -5.27 -3.01 8.45
C GLY A 48 -4.36 -4.20 8.09
N TRP A 49 -3.55 -4.09 7.04
CA TRP A 49 -2.63 -5.14 6.56
C TRP A 49 -1.20 -4.98 7.10
N LEU A 50 -0.94 -3.99 7.96
CA LEU A 50 0.39 -3.80 8.55
C LEU A 50 0.92 -5.09 9.19
N LYS A 51 2.21 -5.36 8.99
CA LYS A 51 2.92 -6.58 9.43
C LYS A 51 2.50 -7.88 8.73
N SER A 52 1.58 -7.84 7.77
CA SER A 52 1.28 -8.97 6.90
C SER A 52 2.22 -9.00 5.70
N LEU A 53 2.46 -10.19 5.15
CA LEU A 53 3.12 -10.33 3.86
C LEU A 53 2.10 -10.04 2.76
N VAL A 54 2.40 -9.06 1.91
CA VAL A 54 1.54 -8.67 0.77
C VAL A 54 2.27 -8.92 -0.55
N ARG A 55 1.51 -9.25 -1.59
CA ARG A 55 2.01 -9.24 -2.97
C ARG A 55 1.85 -7.82 -3.51
N VAL A 56 2.94 -7.22 -3.98
CA VAL A 56 2.94 -5.89 -4.58
C VAL A 56 3.14 -6.01 -6.09
N VAL A 57 2.32 -5.29 -6.86
CA VAL A 57 2.48 -5.10 -8.31
C VAL A 57 2.57 -3.58 -8.53
N MET A 58 3.62 -3.13 -9.20
CA MET A 58 3.81 -1.71 -9.56
C MET A 58 3.84 -1.61 -11.08
N VAL A 59 3.10 -0.63 -11.61
CA VAL A 59 3.03 -0.34 -13.04
C VAL A 59 3.38 1.13 -13.23
N GLU A 60 4.28 1.44 -14.15
CA GLU A 60 4.58 2.82 -14.56
C GLU A 60 3.62 3.22 -15.67
N GLU A 61 2.79 4.23 -15.44
CA GLU A 61 1.98 4.83 -16.49
C GLU A 61 2.86 5.78 -17.32
N GLN A 62 2.96 5.52 -18.63
CA GLN A 62 3.73 6.31 -19.60
C GLN A 62 2.94 7.48 -20.15
#